data_AF-A0A329MKV7-F1
#
_entry.id   AF-A0A329MKV7-F1
#
_cell.length_a   1.000
_cell.length_b   1.000
_cell.length_c   1.000
_cell.angle_alpha   90.00
_cell.angle_beta   90.00
_cell.angle_gamma   90.00
#
_symmetry.space_group_name_H-M   'P 1'
#
loop_
_entity.id
_entity.type
_entity.pdbx_description
1 polymer ?
#
loop_
_entity_poly.entity_id
_entity_poly.type
_entity_poly.pdbx_seq_one_letter_code
_entity_poly.pdbx_strand_id
1 'polypeptide(L)' 'MPSMISFKNKAIPVYRIDHKANLDMLSNKLKEMEYDFVFRKKLKRVLSVELVRDVAIFKYNDGTKLYLEVS' A
#
# COMPACT_ATOMS: atom_id res chain seq x y z
N MET A 1 -11.14 7.32 -10.63
CA MET A 1 -11.50 6.10 -9.86
C MET A 1 -10.24 5.56 -9.19
N PRO A 2 -10.28 5.14 -7.92
CA PRO A 2 -9.13 4.51 -7.27
C PRO A 2 -8.77 3.21 -7.98
N SER A 3 -7.47 2.93 -8.08
CA SER A 3 -6.98 1.63 -8.53
C SER A 3 -7.12 0.64 -7.36
N MET A 4 -7.36 -0.64 -7.64
CA MET A 4 -7.41 -1.67 -6.60
C MET A 4 -6.13 -2.49 -6.66
N ILE A 5 -5.52 -2.73 -5.50
CA ILE A 5 -4.46 -3.73 -5.38
C ILE A 5 -4.99 -4.92 -4.58
N SER A 6 -4.84 -6.12 -5.14
CA SER A 6 -5.15 -7.36 -4.46
C SER A 6 -3.87 -7.89 -3.84
N PHE A 7 -3.83 -7.93 -2.51
CA PHE A 7 -2.75 -8.57 -1.77
C PHE A 7 -3.30 -9.70 -0.93
N LYS A 8 -2.92 -10.93 -1.27
CA LYS A 8 -3.52 -12.16 -0.70
C LYS A 8 -5.05 -12.09 -0.82
N ASN A 9 -5.75 -12.20 0.30
CA ASN A 9 -7.22 -12.24 0.34
C ASN A 9 -7.83 -10.85 0.59
N LYS A 10 -7.07 -9.77 0.40
CA LYS A 10 -7.52 -8.41 0.67
C LYS A 10 -7.35 -7.52 -0.56
N ALA A 11 -8.44 -6.91 -0.98
CA ALA A 11 -8.44 -5.84 -1.97
C ALA A 11 -8.33 -4.50 -1.24
N ILE A 12 -7.35 -3.68 -1.61
CA ILE A 12 -7.08 -2.39 -0.97
C ILE A 12 -7.20 -1.28 -2.03
N PRO A 13 -8.01 -0.25 -1.80
CA PRO A 13 -8.07 0.90 -2.70
C PRO A 13 -6.78 1.71 -2.63
N VAL A 14 -6.24 2.04 -3.79
CA VAL A 14 -5.03 2.82 -3.99
C VAL A 14 -5.38 4.10 -4.75
N TYR A 15 -5.05 5.23 -4.12
CA TYR A 15 -5.21 6.56 -4.66
C TYR A 15 -3.86 7.05 -5.16
N ARG A 16 -3.71 7.16 -6.48
CA ARG A 16 -2.53 7.77 -7.10
C ARG A 16 -2.69 9.28 -7.06
N ILE A 17 -1.81 9.95 -6.32
CA ILE A 17 -1.83 11.42 -6.19
C ILE A 17 -0.99 12.07 -7.31
N ASP A 18 -0.03 11.34 -7.87
CA ASP A 18 0.81 11.77 -9.00
C ASP A 18 0.61 10.81 -10.19
N HIS A 19 0.64 11.34 -11.42
CA HIS A 19 0.66 10.55 -12.65
C HIS A 19 1.90 9.67 -12.79
N LYS A 20 3.01 10.05 -12.14
CA LYS A 20 4.26 9.27 -12.10
C LYS A 20 4.23 8.08 -11.13
N ALA A 21 3.22 7.99 -10.28
CA ALA A 21 3.12 6.94 -9.27
C ALA A 21 2.92 5.56 -9.93
N ASN A 22 3.92 4.68 -9.79
CA ASN A 22 3.93 3.36 -10.40
C ASN A 22 3.31 2.30 -9.46
N LEU A 23 2.17 1.75 -9.86
CA LEU A 23 1.51 0.68 -9.10
C LEU A 23 2.31 -0.62 -9.07
N ASP A 24 3.13 -0.88 -10.09
CA ASP A 24 3.94 -2.09 -10.17
C ASP A 24 5.04 -2.10 -9.11
N MET A 25 5.62 -0.93 -8.82
CA MET A 25 6.59 -0.73 -7.73
C MET A 25 5.96 -1.07 -6.37
N LEU A 26 4.78 -0.54 -6.09
CA LEU A 26 4.02 -0.90 -4.89
C LEU A 26 3.74 -2.41 -4.84
N SER A 27 3.28 -3.00 -5.95
CA SER A 27 2.97 -4.43 -6.02
C SER A 27 4.19 -5.30 -5.73
N ASN A 28 5.34 -4.96 -6.31
CA ASN A 28 6.60 -5.65 -6.05
C ASN A 28 7.04 -5.49 -4.60
N LYS A 29 6.94 -4.28 -4.03
CA LYS A 29 7.28 -4.04 -2.62
C LYS A 29 6.42 -4.85 -1.67
N LEU A 30 5.13 -4.96 -1.95
CA LEU A 30 4.21 -5.79 -1.17
C LEU A 30 4.60 -7.28 -1.21
N LYS A 31 5.08 -7.78 -2.36
CA LYS A 31 5.60 -9.16 -2.49
C LYS A 31 6.87 -9.38 -1.69
N GLU A 32 7.80 -8.42 -1.67
CA GLU A 32 9.00 -8.49 -0.82
C GLU A 32 8.63 -8.63 0.66
N MET A 33 7.63 -7.87 1.09
CA MET A 33 7.15 -7.87 2.48
C MET A 33 6.18 -9.01 2.79
N GLU A 34 5.97 -9.95 1.87
CA GLU A 34 4.98 -11.02 2.02
C GLU A 34 5.24 -11.91 3.24
N TYR A 35 6.51 -12.14 3.58
CA TYR A 35 6.89 -12.98 4.71
C TYR A 35 7.15 -12.17 6.00
N ASP A 36 7.02 -10.85 5.96
CA ASP A 36 7.11 -10.00 7.15
C ASP A 36 5.82 -10.11 7.98
N PHE A 37 5.94 -10.73 9.15
CA PHE A 37 4.83 -10.93 10.06
C PHE A 37 4.23 -9.62 10.60
N VAL A 38 5.08 -8.64 10.93
CA VAL A 38 4.66 -7.34 11.49
C VAL A 38 3.91 -6.56 10.41
N PHE A 39 4.46 -6.54 9.20
CA PHE A 39 3.82 -5.92 8.04
C PHE A 39 2.47 -6.56 7.75
N ARG A 40 2.38 -7.89 7.68
CA ARG A 40 1.11 -8.59 7.46
C ARG A 40 0.05 -8.26 8.51
N LYS A 41 0.44 -8.16 9.79
CA LYS A 41 -0.48 -7.77 10.87
C LYS A 41 -0.99 -6.35 10.67
N LYS A 42 -0.12 -5.41 10.29
CA LYS A 42 -0.49 -4.03 9.96
C LYS A 42 -1.40 -4.00 8.73
N LEU A 43 -1.03 -4.67 7.64
CA LEU A 43 -1.75 -4.67 6.37
C LEU A 43 -3.23 -5.07 6.49
N LYS A 44 -3.54 -6.03 7.38
CA LYS A 44 -4.94 -6.42 7.70
C LYS A 44 -5.80 -5.24 8.16
N ARG A 45 -5.21 -4.22 8.80
CA ARG A 45 -5.90 -3.05 9.34
C ARG A 45 -5.94 -1.84 8.39
N VAL A 46 -5.28 -1.93 7.22
CA VAL A 46 -5.23 -0.85 6.24
C VAL A 46 -6.61 -0.59 5.63
N LEU A 47 -7.01 0.67 5.56
CA LEU A 47 -8.20 1.12 4.85
C LEU A 47 -7.92 1.39 3.37
N SER A 48 -6.85 2.14 3.12
CA SER A 48 -6.48 2.59 1.78
C SER A 48 -4.99 2.89 1.73
N VAL A 49 -4.48 3.00 0.52
CA VAL A 49 -3.11 3.45 0.25
C VAL A 49 -3.17 4.72 -0.60
N GLU A 50 -2.39 5.72 -0.24
CA GLU A 50 -2.05 6.83 -1.14
C GLU A 50 -0.67 6.57 -1.71
N LEU A 51 -0.54 6.66 -3.02
CA LEU A 51 0.74 6.52 -3.71
C LEU A 51 1.16 7.90 -4.24
N VAL A 52 2.28 8.39 -3.71
CA VAL A 52 2.84 9.71 -4.01
C VAL A 52 4.28 9.48 -4.48
N ARG A 53 4.54 9.63 -5.78
CA ARG A 53 5.83 9.29 -6.39
C ARG A 53 6.26 7.86 -6.00
N ASP A 54 7.36 7.73 -5.26
CA ASP A 54 7.95 6.47 -4.84
C ASP A 54 7.62 6.11 -3.38
N VAL A 55 6.62 6.76 -2.78
CA VAL A 55 6.18 6.51 -1.40
C VAL A 55 4.74 6.07 -1.36
N ALA A 56 4.50 4.93 -0.70
CA ALA A 56 3.18 4.43 -0.35
C ALA A 56 2.83 4.80 1.10
N ILE A 57 1.69 5.45 1.27
CA ILE A 57 1.16 5.88 2.55
C ILE A 57 -0.06 5.01 2.86
N PHE A 58 0.11 4.05 3.77
CA PHE A 58 -0.97 3.19 4.23
C PHE A 58 -1.75 3.91 5.33
N LYS A 59 -3.05 4.11 5.14
CA LYS A 59 -3.96 4.71 6.12
C LYS A 59 -4.67 3.63 6.92
N TYR A 60 -4.74 3.80 8.23
CA TYR A 60 -5.41 2.88 9.15
C TYR A 60 -6.69 3.50 9.73
N ASN A 61 -7.58 2.65 10.25
CA ASN A 61 -8.83 3.07 10.91
C ASN A 61 -8.63 4.01 12.11
N ASP A 62 -7.49 3.89 12.80
CA ASP A 62 -7.16 4.69 13.99
C ASP A 62 -6.51 6.03 13.63
N GLY A 63 -6.48 6.40 12.35
CA GLY A 63 -5.88 7.65 11.86
C GLY A 63 -4.36 7.60 11.70
N THR A 64 -3.70 6.51 12.14
CA THR A 64 -2.27 6.35 11.95
C THR A 64 -1.91 6.13 10.48
N LYS A 65 -0.63 6.36 10.14
CA LYS A 65 -0.09 6.20 8.79
C LYS A 65 1.21 5.41 8.83
N LEU A 66 1.40 4.52 7.87
CA LEU A 66 2.68 3.87 7.60
C LEU A 66 3.21 4.40 6.26
N TYR A 67 4.44 4.89 6.29
CA TYR A 67 5.15 5.34 5.10
C TYR A 67 6.10 4.23 4.66
N LEU A 68 6.04 3.88 3.39
CA LEU A 68 6.86 2.84 2.79
C LEU A 68 7.40 3.34 1.46
N GLU A 69 8.71 3.29 1.30
CA GLU A 69 9.35 3.51 0.02
C GLU A 69 9.15 2.28 -0.89
N VAL A 70 8.78 2.53 -2.15
CA VAL A 70 8.47 1.48 -3.13
C VAL A 70 9.46 1.44 -4.31
N SER A 71 10.54 2.24 -4.26
CA SER A 71 11.62 2.23 -5.25
C SER A 71 12.41 0.93 -5.27
#